data_AF-A0A9J7MTA2-F1
#
_entry.id   AF-A0A9J7MTA2-F1
#
_cell.length_a   1.000
_cell.length_b   1.000
_cell.length_c   1.000
_cell.angle_alpha   90.00
_cell.angle_beta   90.00
_cell.angle_gamma   90.00
#
_symmetry.space_group_name_H-M   'P 1'
#
loop_
_entity.id
_entity.type
_entity.pdbx_description
1 polymer ?
#
loop_
_entity_poly.entity_id
_entity_poly.type
_entity_poly.pdbx_seq_one_letter_code
_entity_poly.pdbx_strand_id
1 'polypeptide(L)'
;MADNSGNAKPFVLASRPDDEKGIPYYGVDILKKHVNVVWYDDFLQNKEKYAQLIHGIILWVTAPRVDAALLDALPNLKVISNVGAGVNFLDLDLLASRGLKVCNTPRILNETTADMGMTLLLASARRLLEGDQMVRNPNVKWQINFCGRQVSGATLGIVGMGGIGYAVAQRAHAFRMNIFYHNRTRRPQTEEEAVGAQYCATLEELLSQCDFVIIVTPLTAETKGMFGKRQFELMKPSATIINIARGSIIDTGALLEALQNKTIAAAALDVTDPEPLPDDHPLSKLQNVTFTAHMGSATVQTRSNMMALAVQNLLDALSGKPLVNQVIYVLRSLRFTFLIGCREILSMRYEGTSQMSCFPGDQMVRDPNVKWQINFCGRQVTGATLGIVGMGGIGYAVAQRARAFRMKIFYHNRTKRPQTEEEAVGAQYCATLEELLPQCDFVIIVTPLTAETKGMFGKKQFELMKPSATIINIARGSIIDTEALLEALQNKTIAAAALDVTDPEPLPDDHPLSKLQNVTFTAHMGGATVQTRSNAFAMAVQNLLDAFSGKPLVNQVI
;
A
#
# COMPACT_ATOMS: atom_id res chain seq x y z
N MET A 1 31.74 -1.14 21.88
CA MET A 1 32.19 -2.12 20.88
C MET A 1 32.41 -1.39 19.57
N ALA A 2 33.55 -1.61 18.90
CA ALA A 2 33.91 -0.93 17.65
C ALA A 2 33.06 -1.43 16.46
N ASP A 3 32.95 -0.64 15.39
CA ASP A 3 32.46 -1.11 14.10
C ASP A 3 33.54 -1.89 13.33
N ASN A 4 33.18 -2.44 12.16
CA ASN A 4 34.09 -3.22 11.31
C ASN A 4 35.30 -2.41 10.78
N SER A 5 35.39 -1.11 11.05
CA SER A 5 36.51 -0.22 10.70
C SER A 5 37.39 0.18 11.89
N GLY A 6 37.09 -0.33 13.10
CA GLY A 6 37.87 -0.05 14.31
C GLY A 6 37.46 1.25 15.03
N ASN A 7 36.46 1.98 14.54
CA ASN A 7 35.95 3.18 15.18
C ASN A 7 34.90 2.86 16.25
N ALA A 8 34.88 3.64 17.33
CA ALA A 8 33.85 3.52 18.36
C ALA A 8 32.47 3.90 17.77
N LYS A 9 31.48 3.01 17.90
CA LYS A 9 30.10 3.29 17.45
C LYS A 9 29.54 4.54 18.17
N PRO A 10 28.87 5.47 17.46
CA PRO A 10 28.27 6.63 18.09
C PRO A 10 27.08 6.23 18.96
N PHE A 11 26.80 7.00 20.02
CA PHE A 11 25.57 6.81 20.78
C PHE A 11 24.42 7.58 20.14
N VAL A 12 23.29 6.90 19.99
CA VAL A 12 22.09 7.40 19.32
C VAL A 12 20.87 7.17 20.18
N LEU A 13 20.06 8.21 20.33
CA LEU A 13 18.80 8.17 21.06
C LEU A 13 17.67 7.66 20.16
N ALA A 14 16.84 6.75 20.67
CA ALA A 14 15.73 6.15 19.93
C ALA A 14 14.60 5.69 20.88
N SER A 15 13.37 5.56 20.37
CA SER A 15 12.24 4.98 21.11
C SER A 15 12.31 3.46 21.20
N ARG A 16 11.88 2.88 22.33
CA ARG A 16 11.97 1.44 22.59
C ARG A 16 10.94 0.66 21.75
N PRO A 17 11.23 -0.56 21.29
CA PRO A 17 10.34 -1.29 20.37
C PRO A 17 8.94 -1.58 20.87
N ASP A 18 8.79 -1.80 22.18
CA ASP A 18 7.53 -2.15 22.82
C ASP A 18 6.66 -0.93 23.16
N ASP A 19 7.15 0.28 22.89
CA ASP A 19 6.35 1.50 23.01
C ASP A 19 5.34 1.60 21.85
N GLU A 20 4.22 2.30 22.06
CA GLU A 20 3.21 2.56 21.02
C GLU A 20 3.80 3.17 19.73
N LYS A 21 4.82 4.03 19.90
CA LYS A 21 5.59 4.65 18.80
C LYS A 21 7.02 4.11 18.71
N GLY A 22 7.20 2.87 19.17
CA GLY A 22 8.47 2.18 19.22
C GLY A 22 9.04 1.80 17.87
N ILE A 23 10.37 1.72 17.77
CA ILE A 23 11.03 1.23 16.56
C ILE A 23 10.74 -0.27 16.41
N PRO A 24 10.24 -0.74 15.26
CA PRO A 24 9.99 -2.16 15.05
C PRO A 24 11.28 -3.00 15.16
N TYR A 25 11.17 -4.24 15.64
CA TYR A 25 12.32 -5.13 15.91
C TYR A 25 13.32 -5.25 14.76
N TYR A 26 12.84 -5.41 13.51
CA TYR A 26 13.74 -5.46 12.34
C TYR A 26 14.56 -4.16 12.16
N GLY A 27 14.00 -3.02 12.56
CA GLY A 27 14.69 -1.74 12.53
C GLY A 27 15.74 -1.61 13.63
N VAL A 28 15.48 -2.20 14.81
CA VAL A 28 16.44 -2.28 15.91
C VAL A 28 17.67 -3.09 15.52
N ASP A 29 17.47 -4.22 14.83
CA ASP A 29 18.56 -5.08 14.37
C ASP A 29 19.47 -4.35 13.40
N ILE A 30 18.91 -3.53 12.50
CA ILE A 30 19.67 -2.64 11.62
C ILE A 30 20.42 -1.61 12.46
N LEU A 31 19.75 -0.95 13.41
CA LEU A 31 20.32 0.12 14.20
C LEU A 31 21.51 -0.35 15.06
N LYS A 32 21.35 -1.44 15.82
CA LYS A 32 22.38 -2.00 16.72
C LYS A 32 23.64 -2.48 15.99
N LYS A 33 23.53 -2.82 14.70
CA LYS A 33 24.71 -3.15 13.87
C LYS A 33 25.66 -1.96 13.75
N HIS A 34 25.15 -0.74 13.74
CA HIS A 34 25.93 0.46 13.40
C HIS A 34 26.13 1.45 14.55
N VAL A 35 25.23 1.49 15.55
CA VAL A 35 25.28 2.49 16.63
C VAL A 35 25.09 1.87 18.02
N ASN A 36 25.52 2.57 19.06
CA ASN A 36 25.15 2.26 20.44
C ASN A 36 23.79 2.92 20.74
N VAL A 37 22.74 2.12 20.82
CA VAL A 37 21.39 2.64 21.06
C VAL A 37 21.20 2.97 22.54
N VAL A 38 20.77 4.20 22.82
CA VAL A 38 20.24 4.62 24.13
C VAL A 38 18.74 4.77 23.97
N TRP A 39 17.96 4.00 24.72
CA TRP A 39 16.51 4.10 24.66
C TRP A 39 16.04 5.39 25.36
N TYR A 40 14.99 6.00 24.84
CA TYR A 40 14.52 7.30 25.29
C TYR A 40 14.10 7.29 26.76
N ASP A 41 13.40 6.24 27.20
CA ASP A 41 13.03 6.00 28.60
C ASP A 41 14.25 5.86 29.52
N ASP A 42 15.26 5.10 29.11
CA ASP A 42 16.52 4.94 29.84
C ASP A 42 17.28 6.28 29.98
N PHE A 43 17.27 7.09 28.91
CA PHE A 43 17.83 8.44 28.90
C PHE A 43 17.11 9.35 29.90
N LEU A 44 15.77 9.32 29.93
CA LEU A 44 14.99 10.15 30.86
C LEU A 44 15.30 9.83 32.32
N GLN A 45 15.57 8.56 32.65
CA GLN A 45 15.92 8.11 34.00
C GLN A 45 17.39 8.39 34.37
N ASN A 46 18.28 8.50 33.37
CA ASN A 46 19.74 8.56 33.59
C ASN A 46 20.39 9.68 32.76
N LYS A 47 19.82 10.88 32.77
CA LYS A 47 20.27 12.00 31.92
C LYS A 47 21.75 12.31 32.12
N GLU A 48 22.24 12.36 33.35
CA GLU A 48 23.65 12.64 33.67
C GLU A 48 24.62 11.67 33.02
N LYS A 49 24.22 10.39 32.89
CA LYS A 49 25.03 9.33 32.28
C LYS A 49 25.11 9.46 30.76
N TYR A 50 24.01 9.84 30.10
CA TYR A 50 23.86 9.71 28.65
C TYR A 50 23.91 11.04 27.88
N ALA A 51 23.60 12.18 28.53
CA ALA A 51 23.50 13.49 27.88
C ALA A 51 24.73 13.87 27.03
N GLN A 52 25.92 13.64 27.58
CA GLN A 52 27.18 13.95 26.92
C GLN A 52 27.56 12.92 25.84
N LEU A 53 26.94 11.74 25.81
CA LEU A 53 27.30 10.66 24.88
C LEU A 53 26.51 10.72 23.58
N ILE A 54 25.28 11.25 23.60
CA ILE A 54 24.36 11.20 22.46
C ILE A 54 24.78 12.20 21.37
N HIS A 55 25.01 11.68 20.17
CA HIS A 55 25.41 12.48 19.00
C HIS A 55 24.32 12.57 17.93
N GLY A 56 23.34 11.67 17.96
CA GLY A 56 22.24 11.64 17.01
C GLY A 56 20.94 11.13 17.61
N ILE A 57 19.82 11.48 16.97
CA ILE A 57 18.49 10.94 17.27
C ILE A 57 17.97 10.22 16.03
N ILE A 58 17.43 9.01 16.21
CA ILE A 58 16.61 8.33 15.21
C ILE A 58 15.15 8.51 15.58
N LEU A 59 14.38 9.11 14.67
CA LEU A 59 12.95 9.31 14.85
C LEU A 59 12.19 8.23 14.08
N TRP A 60 11.28 7.55 14.78
CA TRP A 60 10.28 6.68 14.18
C TRP A 60 8.91 7.27 14.46
N VAL A 61 8.09 7.42 13.41
CA VAL A 61 6.81 8.14 13.47
C VAL A 61 7.02 9.60 13.92
N THR A 62 6.85 9.89 15.22
CA THR A 62 7.04 11.22 15.82
C THR A 62 7.79 11.14 17.15
N ALA A 63 8.49 10.03 17.42
CA ALA A 63 9.09 9.74 18.71
C ALA A 63 10.62 9.52 18.59
N PRO A 64 11.42 9.98 19.57
CA PRO A 64 11.01 10.86 20.68
C PRO A 64 10.55 12.26 20.24
N ARG A 65 9.75 12.94 21.07
CA ARG A 65 9.38 14.34 20.81
C ARG A 65 10.63 15.21 20.91
N VAL A 66 10.94 15.92 19.82
CA VAL A 66 12.09 16.83 19.77
C VAL A 66 11.62 18.25 20.08
N ASP A 67 11.70 18.63 21.35
CA ASP A 67 11.41 19.98 21.84
C ASP A 67 12.65 20.65 22.43
N ALA A 68 12.53 21.93 22.82
CA ALA A 68 13.65 22.68 23.39
C ALA A 68 14.26 21.99 24.62
N ALA A 69 13.45 21.39 25.48
CA ALA A 69 13.92 20.71 26.69
C ALA A 69 14.77 19.48 26.36
N LEU A 70 14.39 18.67 25.35
CA LEU A 70 15.23 17.57 24.89
C LEU A 70 16.53 18.09 24.26
N LEU A 71 16.45 19.13 23.43
CA LEU A 71 17.63 19.69 22.77
C LEU A 71 18.62 20.29 23.76
N ASP A 72 18.15 20.92 24.83
CA ASP A 72 19.00 21.47 25.91
C ASP A 72 19.70 20.36 26.71
N ALA A 73 19.07 19.19 26.82
CA ALA A 73 19.64 18.04 27.51
C ALA A 73 20.69 17.27 26.70
N LEU A 74 20.92 17.62 25.43
CA LEU A 74 21.79 16.89 24.50
C LEU A 74 22.86 17.81 23.89
N PRO A 75 23.87 18.25 24.67
CA PRO A 75 24.84 19.28 24.24
C PRO A 75 25.73 18.84 23.06
N ASN A 76 25.91 17.54 22.84
CA ASN A 76 26.74 16.99 21.76
C ASN A 76 25.93 16.51 20.55
N LEU A 77 24.63 16.81 20.50
CA LEU A 77 23.75 16.43 19.40
C LEU A 77 24.19 17.12 18.09
N LYS A 78 24.29 16.34 17.01
CA LYS A 78 24.69 16.84 15.68
C LYS A 78 23.64 16.61 14.60
N VAL A 79 22.84 15.55 14.75
CA VAL A 79 21.91 15.11 13.70
C VAL A 79 20.64 14.51 14.24
N ILE A 80 19.52 14.81 13.57
CA ILE A 80 18.24 14.13 13.74
C ILE A 80 17.90 13.44 12.42
N SER A 81 17.75 12.13 12.45
CA SER A 81 17.46 11.32 11.27
C SER A 81 16.07 10.70 11.38
N ASN A 82 15.15 11.19 10.55
CA ASN A 82 13.75 10.78 10.54
C ASN A 82 13.51 9.59 9.60
N VAL A 83 12.91 8.52 10.13
CA VAL A 83 12.48 7.36 9.36
C VAL A 83 11.09 7.62 8.78
N GLY A 84 11.02 8.58 7.87
CA GLY A 84 9.78 8.99 7.20
C GLY A 84 10.06 10.08 6.17
N ALA A 85 9.13 10.34 5.27
CA ALA A 85 9.26 11.45 4.30
C ALA A 85 8.85 12.81 4.92
N GLY A 86 7.74 12.84 5.66
CA GLY A 86 7.22 14.07 6.25
C GLY A 86 7.94 14.46 7.54
N VAL A 87 8.12 15.76 7.73
CA VAL A 87 8.83 16.38 8.86
C VAL A 87 8.03 17.51 9.51
N ASN A 88 6.73 17.59 9.21
CA ASN A 88 5.83 18.68 9.62
C ASN A 88 5.62 18.79 11.14
N PHE A 89 6.10 17.82 11.92
CA PHE A 89 6.04 17.81 13.39
C PHE A 89 7.33 18.34 14.04
N LEU A 90 8.36 18.66 13.23
CA LEU A 90 9.62 19.22 13.70
C LEU A 90 9.61 20.74 13.53
N ASP A 91 10.10 21.45 14.53
CA ASP A 91 10.42 22.88 14.44
C ASP A 91 11.74 23.06 13.70
N LEU A 92 11.68 23.14 12.38
CA LEU A 92 12.89 23.23 11.54
C LEU A 92 13.69 24.51 11.79
N ASP A 93 13.04 25.61 12.20
CA ASP A 93 13.71 26.88 12.49
C ASP A 93 14.50 26.79 13.79
N LEU A 94 13.92 26.19 14.84
CA LEU A 94 14.64 25.90 16.09
C LEU A 94 15.83 24.97 15.83
N LEU A 95 15.64 23.90 15.06
CA LEU A 95 16.72 22.96 14.75
C LEU A 95 17.84 23.62 13.94
N ALA A 96 17.49 24.46 12.96
CA ALA A 96 18.45 25.24 12.17
C ALA A 96 19.23 26.23 13.03
N SER A 97 18.55 26.93 13.95
CA SER A 97 19.19 27.91 14.86
C SER A 97 20.26 27.29 15.76
N ARG A 98 20.15 25.98 16.03
CA ARG A 98 21.13 25.19 16.80
C ARG A 98 22.20 24.50 15.95
N GLY A 99 22.22 24.75 14.63
CA GLY A 99 23.18 24.15 13.71
C GLY A 99 23.01 22.65 13.51
N LEU A 100 21.83 22.10 13.85
CA LEU A 100 21.55 20.67 13.73
C LEU A 100 21.25 20.29 12.29
N LYS A 101 21.78 19.13 11.87
CA LYS A 101 21.40 18.51 10.60
C LYS A 101 20.10 17.72 10.78
N VAL A 102 19.17 17.86 9.84
CA VAL A 102 17.93 17.06 9.81
C VAL A 102 17.87 16.30 8.49
N CYS A 103 17.66 14.99 8.58
CA CYS A 103 17.56 14.08 7.44
C CYS A 103 16.22 13.33 7.46
N ASN A 104 15.77 12.89 6.29
CA ASN A 104 14.55 12.11 6.12
C ASN A 104 14.74 11.01 5.05
N THR A 105 13.68 10.24 4.76
CA THR A 105 13.73 9.10 3.80
C THR A 105 12.75 9.26 2.63
N PRO A 106 12.87 10.34 1.83
CA PRO A 106 11.97 10.57 0.71
C PRO A 106 12.22 9.53 -0.40
N ARG A 107 11.25 9.38 -1.30
CA ARG A 107 11.30 8.53 -2.51
C ARG A 107 11.29 7.01 -2.27
N ILE A 108 11.91 6.51 -1.20
CA ILE A 108 12.03 5.06 -0.95
C ILE A 108 10.68 4.38 -0.71
N LEU A 109 9.69 5.15 -0.24
CA LEU A 109 8.31 4.72 -0.01
C LEU A 109 7.36 5.00 -1.18
N ASN A 110 7.84 5.60 -2.29
CA ASN A 110 6.96 6.07 -3.37
C ASN A 110 6.06 4.96 -3.91
N GLU A 111 6.65 3.80 -4.24
CA GLU A 111 5.90 2.68 -4.81
C GLU A 111 4.91 2.11 -3.82
N THR A 112 5.35 1.86 -2.57
CA THR A 112 4.49 1.28 -1.53
C THR A 112 3.31 2.17 -1.17
N THR A 113 3.52 3.49 -1.10
CA THR A 113 2.45 4.43 -0.79
C THR A 113 1.50 4.62 -1.97
N ALA A 114 2.01 4.55 -3.21
CA ALA A 114 1.16 4.51 -4.39
C ALA A 114 0.33 3.21 -4.47
N ASP A 115 0.91 2.07 -4.08
CA ASP A 115 0.20 0.79 -3.97
C ASP A 115 -0.94 0.88 -2.96
N MET A 116 -0.70 1.48 -1.79
CA MET A 116 -1.75 1.73 -0.79
C MET A 116 -2.86 2.66 -1.31
N GLY A 117 -2.51 3.73 -2.03
CA GLY A 117 -3.48 4.62 -2.67
C GLY A 117 -4.40 3.89 -3.65
N MET A 118 -3.83 3.06 -4.52
CA MET A 118 -4.61 2.22 -5.43
C MET A 118 -5.41 1.14 -4.68
N THR A 119 -4.89 0.61 -3.58
CA THR A 119 -5.57 -0.38 -2.74
C THR A 119 -6.82 0.22 -2.11
N LEU A 120 -6.72 1.40 -1.48
CA LEU A 120 -7.85 2.14 -0.93
C LEU A 120 -8.88 2.52 -2.00
N LEU A 121 -8.43 2.97 -3.17
CA LEU A 121 -9.29 3.27 -4.31
C LEU A 121 -10.06 2.03 -4.75
N LEU A 122 -9.38 0.90 -4.98
CA LEU A 122 -10.02 -0.34 -5.43
C LEU A 122 -10.92 -0.94 -4.34
N ALA A 123 -10.49 -0.94 -3.09
CA ALA A 123 -11.24 -1.47 -1.97
C ALA A 123 -12.54 -0.69 -1.74
N SER A 124 -12.48 0.65 -1.78
CA SER A 124 -13.68 1.48 -1.68
C SER A 124 -14.58 1.37 -2.91
N ALA A 125 -14.01 1.36 -4.13
CA ALA A 125 -14.80 1.21 -5.36
C ALA A 125 -15.50 -0.14 -5.42
N ARG A 126 -14.85 -1.21 -4.98
CA ARG A 126 -15.36 -2.59 -5.03
C ARG A 126 -16.04 -3.04 -3.74
N ARG A 127 -16.13 -2.16 -2.74
CA ARG A 127 -16.77 -2.44 -1.44
C ARG A 127 -16.20 -3.72 -0.82
N LEU A 128 -14.87 -3.81 -0.86
CA LEU A 128 -14.11 -5.01 -0.53
C LEU A 128 -14.36 -5.44 0.91
N LEU A 129 -14.33 -4.48 1.85
CA LEU A 129 -14.46 -4.75 3.28
C LEU A 129 -15.88 -5.23 3.61
N GLU A 130 -16.90 -4.61 3.02
CA GLU A 130 -18.28 -5.08 3.20
C GLU A 130 -18.51 -6.46 2.60
N GLY A 131 -17.88 -6.75 1.45
CA GLY A 131 -17.91 -8.07 0.83
C GLY A 131 -17.28 -9.15 1.70
N ASP A 132 -16.12 -8.87 2.31
CA ASP A 132 -15.46 -9.78 3.25
C ASP A 132 -16.31 -10.00 4.51
N GLN A 133 -16.85 -8.92 5.09
CA GLN A 133 -17.73 -9.00 6.26
C GLN A 133 -19.01 -9.78 5.98
N MET A 134 -19.57 -9.70 4.77
CA MET A 134 -20.74 -10.46 4.37
C MET A 134 -20.49 -11.96 4.36
N VAL A 135 -19.28 -12.40 3.99
CA VAL A 135 -18.90 -13.82 4.02
C VAL A 135 -18.62 -14.31 5.44
N ARG A 136 -18.05 -13.45 6.30
CA ARG A 136 -17.68 -13.83 7.67
C ARG A 136 -18.82 -13.76 8.67
N ASN A 137 -19.81 -12.91 8.44
CA ASN A 137 -20.90 -12.72 9.39
C ASN A 137 -22.05 -13.68 9.06
N PRO A 138 -22.29 -14.72 9.88
CA PRO A 138 -23.37 -15.69 9.62
C PRO A 138 -24.77 -15.04 9.66
N ASN A 139 -24.89 -13.85 10.24
CA ASN A 139 -26.16 -13.12 10.29
C ASN A 139 -26.41 -12.26 9.03
N VAL A 140 -25.42 -12.11 8.14
CA VAL A 140 -25.56 -11.35 6.90
C VAL A 140 -25.76 -12.32 5.77
N LYS A 141 -26.93 -12.25 5.12
CA LYS A 141 -27.20 -13.08 3.94
C LYS A 141 -26.28 -12.65 2.80
N TRP A 142 -25.65 -13.63 2.14
CA TRP A 142 -24.92 -13.42 0.90
C TRP A 142 -25.82 -12.77 -0.16
N GLN A 143 -25.39 -11.64 -0.72
CA GLN A 143 -26.14 -10.92 -1.75
C GLN A 143 -25.40 -10.91 -3.10
N ILE A 144 -25.92 -11.68 -4.06
CA ILE A 144 -25.35 -11.76 -5.41
C ILE A 144 -25.47 -10.41 -6.16
N ASN A 145 -26.41 -9.54 -5.79
CA ASN A 145 -26.61 -8.24 -6.45
C ASN A 145 -25.76 -7.11 -5.85
N PHE A 146 -24.82 -7.43 -4.96
CA PHE A 146 -23.92 -6.47 -4.36
C PHE A 146 -22.92 -5.93 -5.40
N CYS A 147 -23.16 -4.71 -5.88
CA CYS A 147 -22.37 -4.10 -6.95
C CYS A 147 -21.43 -3.03 -6.42
N GLY A 148 -20.19 -3.07 -6.90
CA GLY A 148 -19.25 -1.97 -6.80
C GLY A 148 -19.30 -1.03 -8.01
N ARG A 149 -18.33 -0.12 -8.04
CA ARG A 149 -18.07 0.80 -9.15
C ARG A 149 -16.93 0.29 -10.01
N GLN A 150 -17.08 0.47 -11.32
CA GLN A 150 -16.04 0.16 -12.28
C GLN A 150 -14.95 1.25 -12.23
N VAL A 151 -13.69 0.84 -12.07
CA VAL A 151 -12.53 1.74 -12.05
C VAL A 151 -11.97 1.96 -13.46
N SER A 152 -11.96 0.92 -14.30
CA SER A 152 -11.52 1.04 -15.69
C SER A 152 -12.45 1.96 -16.49
N GLY A 153 -11.88 2.99 -17.10
CA GLY A 153 -12.60 4.06 -17.80
C GLY A 153 -13.06 5.22 -16.89
N ALA A 154 -12.93 5.10 -15.56
CA ALA A 154 -13.27 6.17 -14.64
C ALA A 154 -12.21 7.28 -14.64
N THR A 155 -12.59 8.47 -14.17
CA THR A 155 -11.73 9.64 -14.12
C THR A 155 -11.07 9.78 -12.73
N LEU A 156 -9.74 9.79 -12.70
CA LEU A 156 -8.93 9.99 -11.49
C LEU A 156 -8.33 11.39 -11.48
N GLY A 157 -8.59 12.14 -10.41
CA GLY A 157 -7.92 13.40 -10.09
C GLY A 157 -6.82 13.19 -9.06
N ILE A 158 -5.59 13.56 -9.38
CA ILE A 158 -4.44 13.49 -8.47
C ILE A 158 -4.11 14.90 -7.99
N VAL A 159 -4.29 15.16 -6.69
CA VAL A 159 -3.89 16.43 -6.08
C VAL A 159 -2.51 16.24 -5.47
N GLY A 160 -1.49 16.86 -6.08
CA GLY A 160 -0.09 16.62 -5.73
C GLY A 160 0.55 15.45 -6.48
N MET A 161 0.76 15.59 -7.78
CA MET A 161 1.52 14.64 -8.60
C MET A 161 3.04 14.82 -8.40
N GLY A 162 3.52 14.55 -7.18
CA GLY A 162 4.94 14.41 -6.83
C GLY A 162 5.50 13.02 -7.21
N GLY A 163 6.47 12.52 -6.45
CA GLY A 163 7.01 11.16 -6.68
C GLY A 163 5.97 10.06 -6.48
N ILE A 164 5.23 10.11 -5.37
CA ILE A 164 4.13 9.16 -5.07
C ILE A 164 2.99 9.34 -6.08
N GLY A 165 2.53 10.57 -6.30
CA GLY A 165 1.41 10.83 -7.22
C GLY A 165 1.71 10.40 -8.66
N TYR A 166 2.95 10.51 -9.13
CA TYR A 166 3.34 9.98 -10.44
C TYR A 166 3.31 8.44 -10.47
N ALA A 167 3.76 7.78 -9.40
CA ALA A 167 3.65 6.32 -9.28
C ALA A 167 2.18 5.83 -9.22
N VAL A 168 1.27 6.64 -8.65
CA VAL A 168 -0.18 6.43 -8.73
C VAL A 168 -0.66 6.56 -10.18
N ALA A 169 -0.26 7.61 -10.91
CA ALA A 169 -0.62 7.81 -12.31
C ALA A 169 -0.20 6.63 -13.20
N GLN A 170 1.01 6.09 -13.01
CA GLN A 170 1.50 4.90 -13.72
C GLN A 170 0.57 3.68 -13.53
N ARG A 171 0.09 3.47 -12.31
CA ARG A 171 -0.86 2.38 -12.00
C ARG A 171 -2.22 2.66 -12.60
N ALA A 172 -2.77 3.86 -12.38
CA ALA A 172 -4.05 4.28 -12.92
C ALA A 172 -4.12 4.15 -14.46
N HIS A 173 -3.01 4.43 -15.15
CA HIS A 173 -2.88 4.24 -16.59
C HIS A 173 -3.08 2.77 -16.99
N ALA A 174 -2.46 1.83 -16.28
CA ALA A 174 -2.66 0.40 -16.51
C ALA A 174 -4.07 -0.09 -16.14
N PHE A 175 -4.78 0.62 -15.25
CA PHE A 175 -6.21 0.42 -15.03
C PHE A 175 -7.10 1.06 -16.10
N ARG A 176 -6.53 1.78 -17.07
CA ARG A 176 -7.23 2.53 -18.14
C ARG A 176 -8.14 3.62 -17.58
N MET A 177 -7.65 4.36 -16.58
CA MET A 177 -8.34 5.53 -16.05
C MET A 177 -8.00 6.78 -16.87
N ASN A 178 -8.92 7.74 -16.93
CA ASN A 178 -8.60 9.08 -17.42
C ASN A 178 -7.94 9.86 -16.29
N ILE A 179 -6.71 10.32 -16.47
CA ILE A 179 -5.92 10.91 -15.38
C ILE A 179 -5.86 12.42 -15.54
N PHE A 180 -6.32 13.12 -14.52
CA PHE A 180 -6.11 14.55 -14.34
C PHE A 180 -5.29 14.80 -13.09
N TYR A 181 -4.53 15.89 -13.07
CA TYR A 181 -3.78 16.25 -11.88
C TYR A 181 -3.66 17.75 -11.69
N HIS A 182 -3.50 18.15 -10.43
CA HIS A 182 -3.23 19.54 -10.06
C HIS A 182 -1.97 19.61 -9.19
N ASN A 183 -1.09 20.55 -9.53
CA ASN A 183 0.15 20.89 -8.83
C ASN A 183 0.35 22.40 -8.87
N ARG A 184 1.07 22.96 -7.89
CA ARG A 184 1.61 24.34 -8.00
C ARG A 184 2.55 24.51 -9.21
N THR A 185 3.31 23.46 -9.52
CA THR A 185 4.23 23.44 -10.66
C THR A 185 3.91 22.25 -11.55
N ARG A 186 3.54 22.51 -12.81
CA ARG A 186 3.25 21.50 -13.82
C ARG A 186 4.47 20.59 -14.01
N ARG A 187 4.22 19.30 -14.20
CA ARG A 187 5.26 18.32 -14.53
C ARG A 187 5.74 18.50 -15.98
N PRO A 188 6.94 18.02 -16.32
CA PRO A 188 7.36 17.95 -17.72
C PRO A 188 6.34 17.21 -18.59
N GLN A 189 6.07 17.75 -19.77
CA GLN A 189 5.11 17.18 -20.72
C GLN A 189 5.43 15.71 -21.08
N THR A 190 6.71 15.35 -21.15
CA THR A 190 7.14 13.97 -21.43
C THR A 190 6.69 12.97 -20.35
N GLU A 191 6.64 13.40 -19.08
CA GLU A 191 6.11 12.57 -17.99
C GLU A 191 4.58 12.49 -18.05
N GLU A 192 3.90 13.59 -18.43
CA GLU A 192 2.45 13.59 -18.63
C GLU A 192 2.02 12.62 -19.72
N GLU A 193 2.66 12.68 -20.89
CA GLU A 193 2.41 11.81 -22.03
C GLU A 193 2.65 10.33 -21.71
N ALA A 194 3.71 10.02 -20.95
CA ALA A 194 4.06 8.66 -20.57
C ALA A 194 3.00 7.94 -19.72
N VAL A 195 2.12 8.68 -19.04
CA VAL A 195 1.02 8.13 -18.24
C VAL A 195 -0.36 8.58 -18.75
N GLY A 196 -0.43 9.38 -19.81
CA GLY A 196 -1.68 9.97 -20.31
C GLY A 196 -2.35 10.90 -19.30
N ALA A 197 -1.58 11.62 -18.47
CA ALA A 197 -2.11 12.57 -17.49
C ALA A 197 -2.31 13.95 -18.10
N GLN A 198 -3.39 14.65 -17.69
CA GLN A 198 -3.70 16.01 -18.10
C GLN A 198 -3.63 16.97 -16.90
N TYR A 199 -2.96 18.09 -17.07
CA TYR A 199 -2.82 19.11 -16.03
C TYR A 199 -4.06 20.00 -15.95
N CYS A 200 -4.57 20.21 -14.73
CA CYS A 200 -5.59 21.19 -14.41
C CYS A 200 -4.95 22.41 -13.73
N ALA A 201 -5.25 23.61 -14.22
CA ALA A 201 -4.66 24.85 -13.71
C ALA A 201 -5.21 25.20 -12.32
N THR A 202 -6.45 24.79 -12.04
CA THR A 202 -7.12 25.01 -10.75
C THR A 202 -7.57 23.69 -10.13
N LEU A 203 -7.81 23.72 -8.81
CA LEU A 203 -8.38 22.58 -8.11
C LEU A 203 -9.85 22.37 -8.53
N GLU A 204 -10.59 23.45 -8.75
CA GLU A 204 -11.97 23.45 -9.22
C GLU A 204 -12.16 22.69 -10.53
N GLU A 205 -11.31 22.97 -11.54
CA GLU A 205 -11.29 22.25 -12.81
C GLU A 205 -11.13 20.74 -12.60
N LEU A 206 -10.22 20.34 -11.71
CA LEU A 206 -9.98 18.93 -11.42
C LEU A 206 -11.18 18.28 -10.71
N LEU A 207 -11.72 18.90 -9.66
CA LEU A 207 -12.73 18.27 -8.80
C LEU A 207 -14.06 18.00 -9.53
N SER A 208 -14.47 18.92 -10.41
CA SER A 208 -15.77 18.85 -11.10
C SER A 208 -15.95 17.66 -12.05
N GLN A 209 -14.85 17.08 -12.52
CA GLN A 209 -14.86 16.02 -13.54
C GLN A 209 -14.39 14.66 -13.03
N CYS A 210 -13.89 14.55 -11.80
CA CYS A 210 -13.32 13.32 -11.28
C CYS A 210 -14.34 12.41 -10.59
N ASP A 211 -14.24 11.10 -10.85
CA ASP A 211 -14.99 10.06 -10.14
C ASP A 211 -14.24 9.61 -8.89
N PHE A 212 -12.91 9.72 -8.91
CA PHE A 212 -12.03 9.47 -7.78
C PHE A 212 -11.05 10.63 -7.64
N VAL A 213 -10.83 11.13 -6.43
CA VAL A 213 -9.84 12.18 -6.15
C VAL A 213 -8.86 11.67 -5.10
N ILE A 214 -7.58 11.55 -5.44
CA ILE A 214 -6.53 11.10 -4.52
C ILE A 214 -5.60 12.25 -4.12
N ILE A 215 -5.44 12.44 -2.83
CA ILE A 215 -4.59 13.48 -2.24
C ILE A 215 -3.22 12.91 -1.90
N VAL A 216 -2.18 13.55 -2.44
CA VAL A 216 -0.78 13.15 -2.29
C VAL A 216 0.14 14.37 -2.09
N THR A 217 -0.39 15.47 -1.56
CA THR A 217 0.37 16.70 -1.27
C THR A 217 1.07 16.65 0.10
N PRO A 218 2.19 17.36 0.30
CA PRO A 218 2.71 17.61 1.64
C PRO A 218 1.71 18.44 2.47
N LEU A 219 1.79 18.34 3.81
CA LEU A 219 1.10 19.26 4.71
C LEU A 219 1.93 20.52 4.91
N THR A 220 1.39 21.66 4.49
CA THR A 220 1.94 23.01 4.62
C THR A 220 0.84 23.95 5.11
N ALA A 221 1.16 25.23 5.32
CA ALA A 221 0.14 26.23 5.68
C ALA A 221 -0.94 26.35 4.59
N GLU A 222 -0.55 26.25 3.32
CA GLU A 222 -1.45 26.36 2.17
C GLU A 222 -2.30 25.11 1.92
N THR A 223 -1.82 23.93 2.33
CA THR A 223 -2.55 22.66 2.11
C THR A 223 -3.36 22.21 3.32
N LYS A 224 -3.16 22.82 4.49
CA LYS A 224 -3.97 22.56 5.68
C LYS A 224 -5.41 23.03 5.45
N GLY A 225 -6.37 22.12 5.62
CA GLY A 225 -7.80 22.40 5.36
C GLY A 225 -8.12 22.71 3.90
N MET A 226 -7.27 22.32 2.95
CA MET A 226 -7.48 22.54 1.51
C MET A 226 -8.82 21.96 1.04
N PHE A 227 -9.26 20.86 1.64
CA PHE A 227 -10.55 20.24 1.37
C PHE A 227 -11.54 20.57 2.49
N GLY A 228 -12.33 21.63 2.28
CA GLY A 228 -13.48 21.98 3.11
C GLY A 228 -14.81 21.82 2.36
N LYS A 229 -15.87 22.40 2.92
CA LYS A 229 -17.25 22.30 2.39
C LYS A 229 -17.35 22.64 0.89
N ARG A 230 -16.76 23.76 0.48
CA ARG A 230 -16.75 24.21 -0.93
C ARG A 230 -16.11 23.16 -1.86
N GLN A 231 -14.99 22.56 -1.47
CA GLN A 231 -14.31 21.56 -2.31
C GLN A 231 -15.16 20.31 -2.48
N PHE A 232 -15.85 19.86 -1.42
CA PHE A 232 -16.77 18.74 -1.52
C PHE A 232 -17.99 19.03 -2.41
N GLU A 233 -18.52 20.26 -2.36
CA GLU A 233 -19.63 20.69 -3.23
C GLU A 233 -19.25 20.76 -4.72
N LEU A 234 -17.97 20.93 -5.03
CA LEU A 234 -17.45 20.90 -6.40
C LEU A 234 -17.24 19.49 -6.94
N MET A 235 -17.14 18.49 -6.07
CA MET A 235 -16.98 17.10 -6.49
C MET A 235 -18.31 16.54 -7.01
N LYS A 236 -18.24 15.50 -7.84
CA LYS A 236 -19.45 14.78 -8.23
C LYS A 236 -20.12 14.16 -7.00
N PRO A 237 -21.46 14.10 -6.92
CA PRO A 237 -22.17 13.32 -5.90
C PRO A 237 -21.75 11.85 -5.87
N SER A 238 -21.27 11.36 -7.01
CA SER A 238 -20.77 10.01 -7.19
C SER A 238 -19.29 9.84 -6.78
N ALA A 239 -18.57 10.90 -6.42
CA ALA A 239 -17.13 10.83 -6.26
C ALA A 239 -16.71 10.12 -4.96
N THR A 240 -15.53 9.50 -5.00
CA THR A 240 -14.83 8.99 -3.81
C THR A 240 -13.55 9.79 -3.60
N ILE A 241 -13.35 10.32 -2.39
CA ILE A 241 -12.09 10.96 -2.00
C ILE A 241 -11.14 9.97 -1.32
N ILE A 242 -9.87 9.99 -1.69
CA ILE A 242 -8.82 9.11 -1.15
C ILE A 242 -7.71 9.97 -0.56
N ASN A 243 -7.37 9.76 0.71
CA ASN A 243 -6.28 10.49 1.37
C ASN A 243 -5.18 9.54 1.85
N ILE A 244 -4.02 9.62 1.18
CA ILE A 244 -2.78 8.91 1.54
C ILE A 244 -1.65 9.90 1.89
N ALA A 245 -2.02 11.15 2.18
CA ALA A 245 -1.10 12.23 2.46
C ALA A 245 -1.05 12.53 3.97
N ARG A 246 -1.87 13.47 4.45
CA ARG A 246 -1.98 13.86 5.86
C ARG A 246 -3.45 14.16 6.18
N GLY A 247 -3.88 13.81 7.39
CA GLY A 247 -5.27 14.00 7.84
C GLY A 247 -5.72 15.46 7.73
N SER A 248 -4.95 16.38 8.29
CA SER A 248 -5.27 17.82 8.36
C SER A 248 -5.36 18.55 7.02
N ILE A 249 -5.13 17.88 5.89
CA ILE A 249 -5.41 18.44 4.56
C ILE A 249 -6.92 18.51 4.31
N ILE A 250 -7.67 17.59 4.91
CA ILE A 250 -9.13 17.56 4.88
C ILE A 250 -9.66 18.15 6.19
N ASP A 251 -10.66 19.02 6.09
CA ASP A 251 -11.49 19.37 7.24
C ASP A 251 -12.39 18.17 7.60
N THR A 252 -12.09 17.54 8.74
CA THR A 252 -12.79 16.34 9.23
C THR A 252 -14.30 16.57 9.41
N GLY A 253 -14.71 17.77 9.84
CA GLY A 253 -16.12 18.12 10.03
C GLY A 253 -16.86 18.26 8.70
N ALA A 254 -16.25 18.97 7.74
CA ALA A 254 -16.80 19.11 6.39
C ALA A 254 -16.89 17.77 5.65
N LEU A 255 -15.91 16.88 5.84
CA LEU A 255 -15.96 15.53 5.28
C LEU A 255 -17.13 14.73 5.85
N LEU A 256 -17.33 14.78 7.17
CA LEU A 256 -18.45 14.11 7.83
C LEU A 256 -19.80 14.59 7.29
N GLU A 257 -20.00 15.91 7.21
CA GLU A 257 -21.21 16.52 6.66
C GLU A 257 -21.42 16.09 5.19
N ALA A 258 -20.39 16.15 4.36
CA ALA A 258 -20.46 15.79 2.94
C ALA A 258 -20.85 14.31 2.73
N LEU A 259 -20.37 13.40 3.58
CA LEU A 259 -20.70 11.98 3.51
C LEU A 259 -22.11 11.68 4.02
N GLN A 260 -22.53 12.31 5.13
CA GLN A 260 -23.88 12.15 5.70
C GLN A 260 -24.95 12.69 4.75
N ASN A 261 -24.70 13.84 4.14
CA ASN A 261 -25.61 14.49 3.20
C ASN A 261 -25.52 13.92 1.77
N LYS A 262 -24.60 12.95 1.53
CA LYS A 262 -24.34 12.37 0.21
C LYS A 262 -23.92 13.40 -0.85
N THR A 263 -23.28 14.49 -0.42
CA THR A 263 -22.59 15.45 -1.30
C THR A 263 -21.47 14.75 -2.08
N ILE A 264 -20.83 13.74 -1.46
CA ILE A 264 -19.95 12.78 -2.13
C ILE A 264 -20.36 11.35 -1.72
N ALA A 265 -19.97 10.37 -2.53
CA ALA A 265 -20.43 8.99 -2.34
C ALA A 265 -19.68 8.27 -1.21
N ALA A 266 -18.36 8.46 -1.11
CA ALA A 266 -17.52 7.72 -0.19
C ALA A 266 -16.18 8.41 0.10
N ALA A 267 -15.48 7.94 1.13
CA ALA A 267 -14.09 8.31 1.41
C ALA A 267 -13.23 7.08 1.73
N ALA A 268 -11.94 7.14 1.41
CA ALA A 268 -10.96 6.12 1.75
C ALA A 268 -9.70 6.77 2.34
N LEU A 269 -9.41 6.52 3.61
CA LEU A 269 -8.49 7.32 4.41
C LEU A 269 -7.39 6.44 5.03
N ASP A 270 -6.14 6.66 4.64
CA ASP A 270 -4.98 6.09 5.34
C ASP A 270 -4.54 6.94 6.53
N VAL A 271 -4.96 8.21 6.56
CA VAL A 271 -4.57 9.23 7.53
C VAL A 271 -5.80 9.99 7.98
N THR A 272 -5.81 10.46 9.22
CA THR A 272 -6.96 11.14 9.84
C THR A 272 -6.51 12.32 10.69
N ASP A 273 -7.44 13.21 11.08
CA ASP A 273 -7.15 14.33 11.98
C ASP A 273 -8.26 14.45 13.04
N PRO A 274 -7.96 14.24 14.34
CA PRO A 274 -6.67 13.80 14.88
C PRO A 274 -6.31 12.37 14.46
N GLU A 275 -5.03 12.00 14.63
CA GLU A 275 -4.52 10.66 14.30
C GLU A 275 -3.99 9.93 15.54
N PRO A 276 -4.62 8.82 15.98
CA PRO A 276 -5.84 8.21 15.44
C PRO A 276 -7.12 9.01 15.78
N LEU A 277 -8.22 8.75 15.05
CA LEU A 277 -9.54 9.28 15.40
C LEU A 277 -10.00 8.75 16.78
N PRO A 278 -10.77 9.55 17.55
CA PRO A 278 -11.42 9.09 18.76
C PRO A 278 -12.36 7.92 18.51
N ASP A 279 -12.56 7.09 19.54
CA ASP A 279 -13.23 5.80 19.46
C ASP A 279 -14.67 5.85 18.96
N ASP A 280 -15.39 6.89 19.36
CA ASP A 280 -16.79 7.12 19.08
C ASP A 280 -17.02 8.10 17.93
N HIS A 281 -15.94 8.53 17.26
CA HIS A 281 -15.99 9.54 16.21
C HIS A 281 -16.99 9.14 15.11
N PRO A 282 -17.95 10.00 14.72
CA PRO A 282 -19.03 9.63 13.81
C PRO A 282 -18.59 9.06 12.46
N LEU A 283 -17.45 9.50 11.92
CA LEU A 283 -16.90 8.96 10.66
C LEU A 283 -16.65 7.44 10.72
N SER A 284 -16.27 6.90 11.89
CA SER A 284 -16.02 5.46 12.05
C SER A 284 -17.29 4.60 11.94
N LYS A 285 -18.46 5.22 12.07
CA LYS A 285 -19.78 4.56 12.02
C LYS A 285 -20.38 4.54 10.61
N LEU A 286 -19.77 5.26 9.65
CA LEU A 286 -20.26 5.36 8.29
C LEU A 286 -19.80 4.15 7.46
N GLN A 287 -20.74 3.50 6.76
CA GLN A 287 -20.44 2.34 5.90
C GLN A 287 -19.73 2.72 4.60
N ASN A 288 -19.79 3.99 4.18
CA ASN A 288 -19.16 4.51 2.97
C ASN A 288 -17.78 5.14 3.26
N VAL A 289 -17.14 4.77 4.36
CA VAL A 289 -15.76 5.18 4.68
C VAL A 289 -14.88 3.96 4.89
N THR A 290 -13.79 3.88 4.13
CA THR A 290 -12.76 2.86 4.30
C THR A 290 -11.58 3.47 5.04
N PHE A 291 -11.07 2.81 6.09
CA PHE A 291 -9.91 3.26 6.85
C PHE A 291 -8.76 2.27 6.75
N THR A 292 -7.54 2.80 6.71
CA THR A 292 -6.30 2.07 7.01
C THR A 292 -5.48 2.84 8.04
N ALA A 293 -4.62 2.13 8.76
CA ALA A 293 -3.92 2.65 9.94
C ALA A 293 -2.55 3.29 9.61
N HIS A 294 -2.50 4.32 8.76
CA HIS A 294 -1.27 4.95 8.26
C HIS A 294 -0.29 3.93 7.68
N MET A 295 -0.85 3.06 6.83
CA MET A 295 -0.19 1.89 6.28
C MET A 295 0.53 2.18 4.96
N GLY A 296 0.54 3.43 4.46
CA GLY A 296 1.15 3.79 3.19
C GLY A 296 2.61 3.37 3.01
N SER A 297 3.41 3.29 4.07
CA SER A 297 4.78 2.76 4.01
C SER A 297 4.92 1.35 4.59
N ALA A 298 3.84 0.77 5.12
CA ALA A 298 3.84 -0.38 6.02
C ALA A 298 4.05 -1.73 5.32
N THR A 299 5.23 -1.88 4.71
CA THR A 299 5.77 -3.18 4.32
C THR A 299 7.12 -3.39 4.97
N VAL A 300 7.43 -4.64 5.29
CA VAL A 300 8.70 -5.00 5.95
C VAL A 300 9.89 -4.51 5.12
N GLN A 301 9.82 -4.69 3.79
CA GLN A 301 10.88 -4.29 2.87
C GLN A 301 11.08 -2.78 2.83
N THR A 302 10.01 -2.01 2.63
CA THR A 302 10.10 -0.55 2.54
C THR A 302 10.57 0.07 3.85
N ARG A 303 10.04 -0.36 4.99
CA ARG A 303 10.44 0.19 6.30
C ARG A 303 11.84 -0.23 6.72
N SER A 304 12.28 -1.44 6.39
CA SER A 304 13.69 -1.84 6.55
C SER A 304 14.62 -0.95 5.72
N ASN A 305 14.27 -0.70 4.46
CA ASN A 305 15.04 0.18 3.59
C ASN A 305 15.05 1.64 4.09
N MET A 306 13.92 2.13 4.61
CA MET A 306 13.84 3.45 5.25
C MET A 306 14.76 3.53 6.46
N MET A 307 14.74 2.53 7.34
CA MET A 307 15.62 2.48 8.50
C MET A 307 17.09 2.48 8.08
N ALA A 308 17.47 1.64 7.12
CA ALA A 308 18.84 1.59 6.60
C ALA A 308 19.31 2.96 6.06
N LEU A 309 18.47 3.65 5.28
CA LEU A 309 18.77 4.99 4.79
C LEU A 309 18.88 6.03 5.92
N ALA A 310 18.02 5.95 6.93
CA ALA A 310 18.07 6.85 8.09
C ALA A 310 19.37 6.64 8.90
N VAL A 311 19.80 5.39 9.09
CA VAL A 311 21.07 5.06 9.72
C VAL A 311 22.24 5.58 8.89
N GLN A 312 22.23 5.37 7.57
CA GLN A 312 23.28 5.88 6.68
C GLN A 312 23.39 7.41 6.75
N ASN A 313 22.27 8.12 6.63
CA ASN A 313 22.23 9.59 6.77
C ASN A 313 22.81 10.06 8.11
N LEU A 314 22.52 9.35 9.20
CA LEU A 314 23.04 9.65 10.52
C LEU A 314 24.57 9.48 10.56
N LEU A 315 25.09 8.37 10.05
CA LEU A 315 26.53 8.10 10.03
C LEU A 315 27.29 9.10 9.14
N ASP A 316 26.73 9.45 7.99
CA ASP A 316 27.30 10.46 7.08
C ASP A 316 27.35 11.83 7.75
N ALA A 317 26.28 12.21 8.47
CA ALA A 317 26.22 13.46 9.21
C ALA A 317 27.33 13.56 10.25
N LEU A 318 27.54 12.48 11.02
CA LEU A 318 28.53 12.39 12.09
C LEU A 318 29.96 12.34 11.56
N SER A 319 30.16 11.76 10.37
CA SER A 319 31.46 11.65 9.70
C SER A 319 31.81 12.88 8.85
N GLY A 320 30.94 13.89 8.80
CA GLY A 320 31.14 15.09 7.99
C GLY A 320 30.99 14.86 6.47
N LYS A 321 30.45 13.73 6.04
CA LYS A 321 30.18 13.43 4.63
C LYS A 321 28.94 14.22 4.14
N PRO A 322 28.81 14.45 2.82
CA PRO A 322 27.58 14.98 2.24
C PRO A 322 26.40 14.06 2.56
N LEU A 323 25.28 14.66 2.98
CA LEU A 323 24.08 13.91 3.29
C LEU A 323 23.35 13.49 2.02
N VAL A 324 22.88 12.25 1.98
CA VAL A 324 22.06 11.74 0.86
C VAL A 324 20.74 12.50 0.78
N ASN A 325 20.11 12.78 1.93
CA ASN A 325 18.87 13.58 2.02
C ASN A 325 18.90 14.53 3.22
N GLN A 326 19.20 15.81 2.99
CA GLN A 326 19.15 16.88 3.99
C GLN A 326 17.87 17.71 3.83
N VAL A 327 17.16 17.94 4.93
CA VAL A 327 15.91 18.71 4.96
C VAL A 327 16.18 20.20 5.15
N ILE A 328 17.07 20.55 6.08
CA ILE A 328 17.46 21.93 6.37
C ILE A 328 18.68 22.29 5.52
N TYR A 329 18.49 23.16 4.54
CA TYR A 329 19.60 23.80 3.83
C TYR A 329 19.88 25.14 4.49
N VAL A 330 20.92 25.22 5.32
CA VAL A 330 21.45 26.52 5.76
C VAL A 330 21.97 27.21 4.51
N LEU A 331 21.43 28.41 4.20
CA LEU A 331 21.79 29.24 3.05
C LEU A 331 23.32 29.31 2.86
N ARG A 332 23.83 28.43 2.00
CA ARG A 332 25.09 28.62 1.28
C ARG A 332 24.74 28.55 -0.18
N SER A 333 24.76 29.71 -0.83
CA SER A 333 24.62 29.86 -2.27
C SER A 333 25.56 28.89 -2.99
N LEU A 334 25.02 27.85 -3.63
CA LEU A 334 25.61 27.15 -4.77
C LEU A 334 24.59 26.13 -5.32
N ARG A 335 24.24 26.29 -6.60
CA ARG A 335 23.50 25.28 -7.38
C ARG A 335 24.32 23.99 -7.38
N PHE A 336 23.77 22.89 -6.90
CA PHE A 336 24.36 21.57 -7.09
C PHE A 336 23.38 20.62 -7.79
N THR A 337 23.85 20.08 -8.91
CA THR A 337 23.23 18.99 -9.67
C THR A 337 23.35 17.70 -8.85
N PHE A 338 22.22 17.02 -8.64
CA PHE A 338 22.17 15.72 -7.94
C PHE A 338 22.81 14.62 -8.80
N LEU A 339 23.93 14.08 -8.35
CA LEU A 339 24.53 12.84 -8.88
C LEU A 339 25.40 12.22 -7.78
N ILE A 340 24.82 11.40 -6.91
CA ILE A 340 25.58 10.52 -6.00
C ILE A 340 24.95 9.12 -6.00
N GLY A 341 25.82 8.12 -6.18
CA GLY A 341 25.50 6.76 -6.58
C GLY A 341 24.89 5.85 -5.51
N CYS A 342 23.94 5.02 -5.95
CA CYS A 342 23.20 4.00 -5.19
C CYS A 342 24.02 2.80 -4.67
N ARG A 343 25.37 2.81 -4.73
CA ARG A 343 26.17 1.60 -4.47
C ARG A 343 26.28 1.21 -2.99
N GLU A 344 26.39 2.15 -2.05
CA GLU A 344 26.52 1.84 -0.62
C GLU A 344 25.16 1.53 0.06
N ILE A 345 24.04 2.10 -0.41
CA ILE A 345 22.70 1.77 0.12
C ILE A 345 22.39 0.28 -0.05
N LEU A 346 22.95 -0.37 -1.07
CA LEU A 346 22.73 -1.79 -1.35
C LEU A 346 23.36 -2.71 -0.29
N SER A 347 24.48 -2.32 0.36
CA SER A 347 25.18 -3.18 1.35
C SER A 347 24.55 -3.17 2.74
N MET A 348 23.67 -2.21 3.04
CA MET A 348 22.90 -2.13 4.29
C MET A 348 21.48 -2.67 4.18
N ARG A 349 21.10 -3.24 3.02
CA ARG A 349 19.76 -3.82 2.85
C ARG A 349 19.60 -5.04 3.74
N TYR A 350 18.38 -5.22 4.23
CA TYR A 350 17.99 -6.45 4.88
C TYR A 350 17.97 -7.57 3.82
N GLU A 351 18.91 -8.52 3.94
CA GLU A 351 19.01 -9.73 3.08
C GLU A 351 18.23 -10.93 3.65
N GLY A 352 17.49 -10.75 4.75
CA GLY A 352 16.74 -11.83 5.38
C GLY A 352 15.57 -12.32 4.53
N THR A 353 15.71 -13.51 3.97
CA THR A 353 14.62 -14.33 3.44
C THR A 353 13.92 -15.16 4.53
N SER A 354 14.29 -14.97 5.79
CA SER A 354 13.93 -15.85 6.90
C SER A 354 12.70 -15.37 7.69
N GLN A 355 11.59 -16.07 7.50
CA GLN A 355 10.62 -16.46 8.54
C GLN A 355 10.00 -15.38 9.46
N MET A 356 9.86 -14.11 9.07
CA MET A 356 8.88 -13.25 9.74
C MET A 356 7.55 -13.33 8.99
N SER A 357 6.60 -14.05 9.58
CA SER A 357 5.23 -14.11 9.08
C SER A 357 4.66 -12.68 9.03
N CYS A 358 4.27 -12.22 7.84
CA CYS A 358 3.60 -10.93 7.65
C CYS A 358 2.15 -10.96 8.16
N PHE A 359 1.69 -12.15 8.52
CA PHE A 359 0.46 -12.42 9.25
C PHE A 359 0.86 -12.72 10.70
N PRO A 360 0.05 -12.29 11.69
CA PRO A 360 0.38 -12.49 13.09
C PRO A 360 0.56 -13.99 13.35
N GLY A 361 1.82 -14.42 13.46
CA GLY A 361 2.18 -15.73 13.97
C GLY A 361 2.55 -15.51 15.42
N ASP A 362 1.65 -15.87 16.34
CA ASP A 362 1.80 -16.15 17.79
C ASP A 362 2.68 -15.23 18.68
N GLN A 363 3.37 -14.22 18.15
CA GLN A 363 4.30 -13.33 18.87
C GLN A 363 3.96 -11.84 18.75
N MET A 364 2.95 -11.46 17.98
CA MET A 364 2.30 -10.15 18.13
C MET A 364 0.91 -10.38 18.68
N VAL A 365 0.80 -10.39 20.01
CA VAL A 365 -0.49 -10.28 20.69
C VAL A 365 -1.10 -8.96 20.22
N ARG A 366 -2.24 -9.05 19.53
CA ARG A 366 -3.08 -7.88 19.28
C ARG A 366 -3.49 -7.36 20.66
N ASP A 367 -2.84 -6.31 21.15
CA ASP A 367 -3.31 -5.63 22.35
C ASP A 367 -4.68 -5.04 21.99
N PRO A 368 -5.78 -5.51 22.60
CA PRO A 368 -7.11 -4.99 22.31
C PRO A 368 -7.25 -3.49 22.64
N ASN A 369 -6.32 -2.93 23.41
CA ASN A 369 -6.29 -1.51 23.76
C ASN A 369 -5.50 -0.65 22.76
N VAL A 370 -4.74 -1.24 21.83
CA VAL A 370 -3.95 -0.50 20.82
C VAL A 370 -4.67 -0.50 19.47
N LYS A 371 -5.26 0.64 19.10
CA LYS A 371 -6.07 0.77 17.88
C LYS A 371 -5.27 0.77 16.59
N TRP A 372 -4.12 1.42 16.59
CA TRP A 372 -3.25 1.57 15.41
C TRP A 372 -1.91 0.94 15.75
N GLN A 373 -1.78 -0.37 15.51
CA GLN A 373 -0.48 -1.01 15.61
C GLN A 373 0.36 -0.59 14.40
N ILE A 374 1.13 0.48 14.57
CA ILE A 374 1.99 1.03 13.52
C ILE A 374 3.03 -0.01 13.08
N ASN A 375 3.34 -1.02 13.90
CA ASN A 375 4.30 -2.09 13.58
C ASN A 375 3.74 -3.22 12.71
N PHE A 376 2.44 -3.22 12.37
CA PHE A 376 1.87 -4.18 11.42
C PHE A 376 2.38 -3.89 10.01
N CYS A 377 2.96 -4.89 9.34
CA CYS A 377 3.54 -4.74 8.01
C CYS A 377 3.02 -5.80 7.03
N GLY A 378 2.51 -5.34 5.89
CA GLY A 378 2.26 -6.19 4.74
C GLY A 378 3.53 -6.47 3.93
N ARG A 379 3.34 -6.92 2.69
CA ARG A 379 4.45 -7.16 1.75
C ARG A 379 4.39 -6.23 0.56
N GLN A 380 5.58 -5.82 0.15
CA GLN A 380 5.77 -5.02 -1.05
C GLN A 380 5.55 -5.89 -2.29
N VAL A 381 4.75 -5.40 -3.24
CA VAL A 381 4.50 -6.11 -4.51
C VAL A 381 5.50 -5.72 -5.60
N THR A 382 6.11 -4.53 -5.52
CA THR A 382 7.22 -4.15 -6.40
C THR A 382 8.36 -5.15 -6.32
N GLY A 383 8.73 -5.75 -7.46
CA GLY A 383 9.76 -6.77 -7.55
C GLY A 383 9.33 -8.18 -7.16
N ALA A 384 8.12 -8.33 -6.58
CA ALA A 384 7.55 -9.64 -6.26
C ALA A 384 7.16 -10.40 -7.52
N THR A 385 7.01 -11.71 -7.38
CA THR A 385 6.71 -12.64 -8.47
C THR A 385 5.23 -13.03 -8.45
N LEU A 386 4.56 -12.88 -9.59
CA LEU A 386 3.17 -13.26 -9.82
C LEU A 386 3.10 -14.44 -10.79
N GLY A 387 2.54 -15.56 -10.34
CA GLY A 387 2.18 -16.69 -11.18
C GLY A 387 0.72 -16.62 -11.61
N ILE A 388 0.43 -16.70 -12.90
CA ILE A 388 -0.92 -16.69 -13.45
C ILE A 388 -1.25 -18.07 -14.01
N VAL A 389 -2.23 -18.76 -13.42
CA VAL A 389 -2.74 -20.04 -13.93
C VAL A 389 -4.00 -19.79 -14.75
N GLY A 390 -3.88 -19.89 -16.07
CA GLY A 390 -4.96 -19.55 -17.01
C GLY A 390 -4.87 -18.12 -17.56
N MET A 391 -3.78 -17.77 -18.24
CA MET A 391 -3.61 -16.52 -18.97
C MET A 391 -4.49 -16.47 -20.24
N GLY A 392 -5.82 -16.46 -20.06
CA GLY A 392 -6.81 -16.05 -21.06
C GLY A 392 -7.01 -14.53 -21.07
N GLY A 393 -8.18 -14.03 -21.45
CA GLY A 393 -8.46 -12.58 -21.46
C GLY A 393 -8.33 -11.91 -20.08
N ILE A 394 -8.85 -12.56 -19.03
CA ILE A 394 -8.75 -12.07 -17.65
C ILE A 394 -7.29 -12.08 -17.19
N GLY A 395 -6.60 -13.23 -17.33
CA GLY A 395 -5.20 -13.35 -16.91
C GLY A 395 -4.26 -12.39 -17.65
N TYR A 396 -4.50 -12.14 -18.94
CA TYR A 396 -3.73 -11.15 -19.70
C TYR A 396 -3.95 -9.72 -19.17
N ALA A 397 -5.20 -9.35 -18.85
CA ALA A 397 -5.51 -8.07 -18.23
C ALA A 397 -4.94 -7.93 -16.81
N VAL A 398 -4.79 -9.04 -16.06
CA VAL A 398 -4.07 -9.06 -14.78
C VAL A 398 -2.58 -8.81 -15.01
N ALA A 399 -1.96 -9.47 -16.00
CA ALA A 399 -0.55 -9.26 -16.33
C ALA A 399 -0.23 -7.81 -16.73
N GLN A 400 -1.08 -7.18 -17.55
CA GLN A 400 -0.96 -5.75 -17.90
C GLN A 400 -0.90 -4.86 -16.66
N ARG A 401 -1.77 -5.12 -15.67
CA ARG A 401 -1.80 -4.35 -14.42
C ARG A 401 -0.59 -4.64 -13.55
N ALA A 402 -0.25 -5.92 -13.35
CA ALA A 402 0.89 -6.34 -12.54
C ALA A 402 2.23 -5.73 -13.00
N ARG A 403 2.38 -5.48 -14.31
CA ARG A 403 3.55 -4.76 -14.87
C ARG A 403 3.68 -3.34 -14.32
N ALA A 404 2.58 -2.61 -14.15
CA ALA A 404 2.61 -1.26 -13.56
C ALA A 404 2.95 -1.26 -12.06
N PHE A 405 2.70 -2.39 -11.37
CA PHE A 405 3.19 -2.64 -10.01
C PHE A 405 4.65 -3.13 -9.98
N ARG A 406 5.29 -3.28 -11.15
CA ARG A 406 6.67 -3.79 -11.33
C ARG A 406 6.87 -5.19 -10.76
N MET A 407 5.86 -6.03 -10.90
CA MET A 407 5.98 -7.46 -10.59
C MET A 407 6.71 -8.20 -11.71
N LYS A 408 7.39 -9.28 -11.37
CA LYS A 408 7.86 -10.28 -12.34
C LYS A 408 6.72 -11.25 -12.60
N ILE A 409 6.38 -11.47 -13.87
CA ILE A 409 5.17 -12.21 -14.22
C ILE A 409 5.57 -13.55 -14.84
N PHE A 410 5.03 -14.63 -14.28
CA PHE A 410 5.10 -15.97 -14.81
C PHE A 410 3.69 -16.47 -15.08
N TYR A 411 3.53 -17.39 -16.02
CA TYR A 411 2.21 -17.96 -16.28
C TYR A 411 2.27 -19.40 -16.77
N HIS A 412 1.20 -20.12 -16.47
CA HIS A 412 0.96 -21.45 -16.98
C HIS A 412 -0.38 -21.51 -17.73
N ASN A 413 -0.33 -22.09 -18.93
CA ASN A 413 -1.47 -22.41 -19.78
C ASN A 413 -1.25 -23.78 -20.40
N ARG A 414 -2.33 -24.46 -20.81
CA ARG A 414 -2.25 -25.65 -21.67
C ARG A 414 -1.55 -25.35 -23.00
N THR A 415 -1.79 -24.17 -23.56
CA THR A 415 -1.17 -23.69 -24.80
C THR A 415 -0.48 -22.37 -24.52
N LYS A 416 0.82 -22.33 -24.83
CA LYS A 416 1.64 -21.12 -24.73
C LYS A 416 1.05 -20.00 -25.59
N ARG A 417 1.03 -18.77 -25.07
CA ARG A 417 0.60 -17.59 -25.83
C ARG A 417 1.66 -17.20 -26.88
N PRO A 418 1.26 -16.49 -27.96
CA PRO A 418 2.21 -15.91 -28.89
C PRO A 418 3.27 -15.05 -28.18
N GLN A 419 4.53 -15.16 -28.61
CA GLN A 419 5.66 -14.46 -28.00
C GLN A 419 5.45 -12.93 -27.96
N THR A 420 4.84 -12.35 -28.98
CA THR A 420 4.53 -10.92 -29.03
C THR A 420 3.62 -10.46 -27.87
N GLU A 421 2.67 -11.30 -27.47
CA GLU A 421 1.80 -11.01 -26.35
C GLU A 421 2.53 -11.16 -25.01
N GLU A 422 3.43 -12.14 -24.88
CA GLU A 422 4.29 -12.34 -23.71
C GLU A 422 5.17 -11.11 -23.46
N GLU A 423 5.87 -10.65 -24.51
CA GLU A 423 6.77 -9.49 -24.47
C GLU A 423 6.01 -8.19 -24.12
N ALA A 424 4.79 -8.04 -24.64
CA ALA A 424 3.95 -6.87 -24.36
C ALA A 424 3.60 -6.73 -22.87
N VAL A 425 3.50 -7.83 -22.12
CA VAL A 425 3.26 -7.80 -20.67
C VAL A 425 4.49 -8.17 -19.84
N GLY A 426 5.60 -8.56 -20.46
CA GLY A 426 6.80 -9.04 -19.78
C GLY A 426 6.55 -10.33 -18.99
N ALA A 427 5.71 -11.22 -19.52
CA ALA A 427 5.39 -12.49 -18.87
C ALA A 427 6.26 -13.64 -19.41
N GLN A 428 6.67 -14.53 -18.52
CA GLN A 428 7.43 -15.73 -18.86
C GLN A 428 6.56 -16.99 -18.71
N TYR A 429 6.54 -17.83 -19.75
CA TYR A 429 5.81 -19.09 -19.72
C TYR A 429 6.51 -20.17 -18.88
N CYS A 430 5.71 -20.92 -18.12
CA CYS A 430 6.08 -22.14 -17.42
C CYS A 430 5.26 -23.31 -17.98
N ALA A 431 5.93 -24.38 -18.39
CA ALA A 431 5.29 -25.53 -19.01
C ALA A 431 4.45 -26.34 -18.01
N THR A 432 4.80 -26.28 -16.73
CA THR A 432 4.14 -27.02 -15.64
C THR A 432 3.89 -26.13 -14.42
N LEU A 433 3.00 -26.60 -13.52
CA LEU A 433 2.83 -25.95 -12.22
C LEU A 433 4.06 -26.15 -11.32
N GLU A 434 4.74 -27.29 -11.45
CA GLU A 434 6.00 -27.59 -10.76
C GLU A 434 7.11 -26.58 -11.09
N GLU A 435 7.13 -26.03 -12.31
CA GLU A 435 8.01 -24.92 -12.69
C GLU A 435 7.52 -23.57 -12.16
N LEU A 436 6.19 -23.34 -12.17
CA LEU A 436 5.59 -22.06 -11.83
C LEU A 436 5.60 -21.76 -10.32
N LEU A 437 5.09 -22.69 -9.51
CA LEU A 437 4.72 -22.45 -8.11
C LEU A 437 5.92 -22.13 -7.19
N PRO A 438 7.07 -22.82 -7.26
CA PRO A 438 8.18 -22.59 -6.32
C PRO A 438 8.79 -21.18 -6.39
N GLN A 439 8.66 -20.52 -7.54
CA GLN A 439 9.24 -19.20 -7.77
C GLN A 439 8.27 -18.05 -7.51
N CYS A 440 6.97 -18.31 -7.28
CA CYS A 440 5.95 -17.26 -7.16
C CYS A 440 5.68 -16.84 -5.70
N ASP A 441 5.58 -15.53 -5.45
CA ASP A 441 5.15 -14.94 -4.18
C ASP A 441 3.62 -14.80 -4.12
N PHE A 442 3.00 -14.61 -5.28
CA PHE A 442 1.56 -14.57 -5.48
C PHE A 442 1.19 -15.53 -6.61
N VAL A 443 0.13 -16.33 -6.44
CA VAL A 443 -0.40 -17.19 -7.49
C VAL A 443 -1.88 -16.87 -7.69
N ILE A 444 -2.27 -16.44 -8.88
CA ILE A 444 -3.66 -16.17 -9.23
C ILE A 444 -4.21 -17.23 -10.19
N ILE A 445 -5.38 -17.74 -9.85
CA ILE A 445 -6.11 -18.74 -10.62
C ILE A 445 -7.24 -18.05 -11.38
N VAL A 446 -7.17 -18.15 -12.70
CA VAL A 446 -8.09 -17.56 -13.68
C VAL A 446 -8.45 -18.55 -14.79
N THR A 447 -8.11 -19.84 -14.60
CA THR A 447 -8.39 -20.92 -15.55
C THR A 447 -9.87 -21.34 -15.49
N PRO A 448 -10.50 -21.72 -16.62
CA PRO A 448 -11.87 -22.25 -16.61
C PRO A 448 -11.96 -23.57 -15.81
N LEU A 449 -13.14 -23.84 -15.27
CA LEU A 449 -13.46 -25.14 -14.67
C LEU A 449 -13.77 -26.17 -15.75
N THR A 450 -12.98 -27.23 -15.80
CA THR A 450 -13.13 -28.40 -16.67
C THR A 450 -12.90 -29.67 -15.83
N ALA A 451 -13.03 -30.85 -16.44
CA ALA A 451 -12.69 -32.11 -15.78
C ALA A 451 -11.22 -32.15 -15.33
N GLU A 452 -10.32 -31.55 -16.11
CA GLU A 452 -8.88 -31.50 -15.85
C GLU A 452 -8.48 -30.43 -14.83
N THR A 453 -9.25 -29.36 -14.69
CA THR A 453 -8.92 -28.27 -13.75
C THR A 453 -9.64 -28.38 -12.41
N LYS A 454 -10.64 -29.27 -12.30
CA LYS A 454 -11.30 -29.56 -11.02
C LYS A 454 -10.30 -30.20 -10.05
N GLY A 455 -10.16 -29.63 -8.85
CA GLY A 455 -9.18 -30.08 -7.86
C GLY A 455 -7.71 -29.92 -8.30
N MET A 456 -7.43 -29.08 -9.30
CA MET A 456 -6.07 -28.83 -9.79
C MET A 456 -5.12 -28.36 -8.68
N PHE A 457 -5.64 -27.65 -7.68
CA PHE A 457 -4.88 -27.20 -6.51
C PHE A 457 -5.28 -28.01 -5.28
N GLY A 458 -4.50 -29.06 -5.00
CA GLY A 458 -4.58 -29.84 -3.76
C GLY A 458 -3.28 -29.75 -2.94
N LYS A 459 -3.12 -30.66 -1.98
CA LYS A 459 -1.98 -30.70 -1.04
C LYS A 459 -0.62 -30.60 -1.74
N LYS A 460 -0.40 -31.38 -2.80
CA LYS A 460 0.85 -31.38 -3.59
C LYS A 460 1.18 -29.99 -4.14
N GLN A 461 0.19 -29.26 -4.68
CA GLN A 461 0.43 -27.93 -5.25
C GLN A 461 0.75 -26.91 -4.17
N PHE A 462 0.08 -26.96 -3.02
CA PHE A 462 0.40 -26.08 -1.89
C PHE A 462 1.81 -26.32 -1.34
N GLU A 463 2.27 -27.58 -1.27
CA GLU A 463 3.63 -27.93 -0.85
C GLU A 463 4.72 -27.43 -1.82
N LEU A 464 4.39 -27.23 -3.10
CA LEU A 464 5.31 -26.63 -4.09
C LEU A 464 5.40 -25.10 -3.96
N MET A 465 4.43 -24.46 -3.33
CA MET A 465 4.42 -23.01 -3.15
C MET A 465 5.39 -22.60 -2.03
N LYS A 466 5.85 -21.35 -2.07
CA LYS A 466 6.65 -20.81 -0.96
C LYS A 466 5.79 -20.78 0.32
N PRO A 467 6.38 -20.98 1.51
CA PRO A 467 5.70 -20.71 2.79
C PRO A 467 5.17 -19.28 2.90
N SER A 468 5.80 -18.36 2.17
CA SER A 468 5.39 -16.98 2.08
C SER A 468 4.34 -16.76 0.98
N ALA A 469 3.98 -17.70 0.13
CA ALA A 469 3.11 -17.44 -1.00
C ALA A 469 1.68 -17.05 -0.60
N THR A 470 1.03 -16.23 -1.42
CA THR A 470 -0.42 -15.96 -1.33
C THR A 470 -1.11 -16.55 -2.55
N ILE A 471 -2.15 -17.36 -2.34
CA ILE A 471 -3.00 -17.87 -3.42
C ILE A 471 -4.22 -16.98 -3.61
N ILE A 472 -4.63 -16.74 -4.86
CA ILE A 472 -5.76 -15.90 -5.22
C ILE A 472 -6.66 -16.68 -6.17
N ASN A 473 -7.91 -16.95 -5.78
CA ASN A 473 -8.88 -17.62 -6.64
C ASN A 473 -10.00 -16.67 -7.06
N ILE A 474 -10.06 -16.36 -8.36
CA ILE A 474 -11.13 -15.59 -8.98
C ILE A 474 -11.79 -16.35 -10.14
N ALA A 475 -11.57 -17.67 -10.20
CA ALA A 475 -12.09 -18.54 -11.25
C ALA A 475 -13.37 -19.26 -10.79
N ARG A 476 -13.22 -20.50 -10.31
CA ARG A 476 -14.29 -21.31 -9.70
C ARG A 476 -13.74 -21.96 -8.44
N GLY A 477 -14.59 -22.08 -7.42
CA GLY A 477 -14.19 -22.64 -6.12
C GLY A 477 -13.57 -24.02 -6.25
N SER A 478 -14.23 -24.91 -6.99
CA SER A 478 -13.88 -26.34 -7.13
C SER A 478 -12.57 -26.61 -7.88
N ILE A 479 -11.85 -25.58 -8.33
CA ILE A 479 -10.47 -25.72 -8.85
C ILE A 479 -9.49 -25.94 -7.69
N ILE A 480 -9.81 -25.40 -6.51
CA ILE A 480 -9.07 -25.61 -5.27
C ILE A 480 -9.80 -26.69 -4.46
N ASP A 481 -9.04 -27.62 -3.89
CA ASP A 481 -9.50 -28.46 -2.80
C ASP A 481 -9.55 -27.62 -1.51
N THR A 482 -10.76 -27.33 -1.03
CA THR A 482 -11.01 -26.46 0.13
C THR A 482 -10.37 -26.98 1.41
N GLU A 483 -10.35 -28.30 1.63
CA GLU A 483 -9.75 -28.90 2.83
C GLU A 483 -8.23 -28.83 2.78
N ALA A 484 -7.63 -29.10 1.61
CA ALA A 484 -6.20 -28.95 1.41
C ALA A 484 -5.75 -27.49 1.59
N LEU A 485 -6.56 -26.52 1.16
CA LEU A 485 -6.29 -25.10 1.37
C LEU A 485 -6.33 -24.75 2.87
N LEU A 486 -7.34 -25.23 3.59
CA LEU A 486 -7.47 -25.01 5.03
C LEU A 486 -6.26 -25.56 5.80
N GLU A 487 -5.85 -26.81 5.51
CA GLU A 487 -4.67 -27.45 6.09
C GLU A 487 -3.40 -26.63 5.78
N ALA A 488 -3.22 -26.22 4.52
CA ALA A 488 -2.04 -25.46 4.09
C ALA A 488 -1.93 -24.09 4.78
N LEU A 489 -3.05 -23.41 5.05
CA LEU A 489 -3.07 -22.14 5.76
C LEU A 489 -2.82 -22.30 7.26
N GLN A 490 -3.43 -23.31 7.89
CA GLN A 490 -3.26 -23.58 9.32
C GLN A 490 -1.84 -24.02 9.64
N ASN A 491 -1.25 -24.86 8.79
CA ASN A 491 0.11 -25.37 8.94
C ASN A 491 1.18 -24.38 8.43
N LYS A 492 0.78 -23.21 7.93
CA LYS A 492 1.68 -22.19 7.37
C LYS A 492 2.52 -22.70 6.19
N THR A 493 2.02 -23.71 5.46
CA THR A 493 2.57 -24.17 4.17
C THR A 493 2.49 -23.09 3.10
N ILE A 494 1.45 -22.25 3.18
CA ILE A 494 1.37 -20.96 2.48
C ILE A 494 0.95 -19.88 3.47
N ALA A 495 1.22 -18.61 3.15
CA ALA A 495 1.00 -17.52 4.08
C ALA A 495 -0.44 -17.04 4.13
N ALA A 496 -1.12 -16.99 2.98
CA ALA A 496 -2.46 -16.40 2.87
C ALA A 496 -3.23 -16.84 1.63
N ALA A 497 -4.53 -16.56 1.64
CA ALA A 497 -5.41 -16.73 0.50
C ALA A 497 -6.32 -15.51 0.28
N ALA A 498 -6.67 -15.23 -0.97
CA ALA A 498 -7.75 -14.31 -1.34
C ALA A 498 -8.74 -15.04 -2.25
N LEU A 499 -10.00 -15.13 -1.83
CA LEU A 499 -11.00 -16.00 -2.45
C LEU A 499 -12.22 -15.17 -2.84
N ASP A 500 -12.43 -15.01 -4.14
CA ASP A 500 -13.70 -14.48 -4.68
C ASP A 500 -14.75 -15.59 -4.85
N VAL A 501 -14.32 -16.84 -4.83
CA VAL A 501 -15.12 -18.03 -5.05
C VAL A 501 -14.69 -19.13 -4.07
N THR A 502 -15.64 -19.95 -3.64
CA THR A 502 -15.43 -21.06 -2.69
C THR A 502 -16.13 -22.32 -3.19
N ASP A 503 -15.80 -23.49 -2.64
CA ASP A 503 -16.55 -24.73 -2.90
C ASP A 503 -16.79 -25.46 -1.56
N PRO A 504 -18.04 -25.61 -1.10
CA PRO A 504 -19.28 -25.11 -1.72
C PRO A 504 -19.37 -23.57 -1.74
N GLU A 505 -20.31 -23.04 -2.53
CA GLU A 505 -20.58 -21.60 -2.69
C GLU A 505 -22.07 -21.30 -2.43
N PRO A 506 -22.42 -20.58 -1.34
CA PRO A 506 -21.54 -20.04 -0.30
C PRO A 506 -20.89 -21.13 0.57
N LEU A 507 -19.80 -20.79 1.28
CA LEU A 507 -19.29 -21.66 2.36
C LEU A 507 -20.39 -21.87 3.41
N PRO A 508 -20.42 -23.04 4.09
CA PRO A 508 -21.32 -23.24 5.21
C PRO A 508 -21.07 -22.22 6.31
N ASP A 509 -22.13 -21.85 7.03
CA ASP A 509 -22.00 -21.03 8.24
C ASP A 509 -20.97 -21.67 9.17
N ASP A 510 -20.15 -20.84 9.83
CA ASP A 510 -19.10 -21.27 10.75
C ASP A 510 -17.93 -22.10 10.18
N HIS A 511 -17.83 -22.28 8.85
CA HIS A 511 -16.72 -22.99 8.23
C HIS A 511 -15.35 -22.45 8.70
N PRO A 512 -14.37 -23.30 9.10
CA PRO A 512 -13.11 -22.83 9.69
C PRO A 512 -12.34 -21.81 8.85
N LEU A 513 -12.43 -21.93 7.52
CA LEU A 513 -11.79 -21.00 6.58
C LEU A 513 -12.27 -19.54 6.76
N SER A 514 -13.55 -19.31 7.12
CA SER A 514 -14.07 -17.96 7.34
C SER A 514 -13.56 -17.30 8.63
N LYS A 515 -12.98 -18.11 9.54
CA LYS A 515 -12.41 -17.67 10.83
C LYS A 515 -10.92 -17.32 10.73
N LEU A 516 -10.25 -17.70 9.65
CA LEU A 516 -8.84 -17.41 9.44
C LEU A 516 -8.62 -15.93 9.07
N GLN A 517 -7.69 -15.27 9.78
CA GLN A 517 -7.33 -13.86 9.57
C GLN A 517 -6.42 -13.65 8.36
N ASN A 518 -5.73 -14.70 7.89
CA ASN A 518 -4.87 -14.68 6.71
C ASN A 518 -5.61 -15.10 5.43
N VAL A 519 -6.94 -15.10 5.45
CA VAL A 519 -7.78 -15.26 4.26
C VAL A 519 -8.52 -13.95 4.03
N THR A 520 -8.73 -13.53 2.79
CA THR A 520 -9.63 -12.43 2.41
C THR A 520 -10.71 -12.98 1.51
N PHE A 521 -11.97 -12.60 1.75
CA PHE A 521 -13.10 -13.06 0.95
C PHE A 521 -13.72 -11.92 0.14
N THR A 522 -14.17 -12.27 -1.06
CA THR A 522 -15.17 -11.49 -1.79
C THR A 522 -16.29 -12.41 -2.24
N ALA A 523 -17.54 -11.98 -2.11
CA ALA A 523 -18.72 -12.81 -2.32
C ALA A 523 -19.09 -12.95 -3.82
N HIS A 524 -18.22 -13.56 -4.62
CA HIS A 524 -18.35 -13.68 -6.09
C HIS A 524 -18.57 -12.34 -6.78
N MET A 525 -17.75 -11.37 -6.39
CA MET A 525 -17.89 -9.99 -6.80
C MET A 525 -17.04 -9.63 -8.01
N GLY A 526 -16.20 -10.53 -8.53
CA GLY A 526 -15.22 -10.27 -9.59
C GLY A 526 -15.76 -9.45 -10.77
N GLY A 527 -16.96 -9.79 -11.26
CA GLY A 527 -17.68 -9.07 -12.34
C GLY A 527 -18.81 -8.14 -11.88
N ALA A 528 -19.06 -8.00 -10.58
CA ALA A 528 -20.22 -7.30 -10.03
C ALA A 528 -20.00 -5.77 -9.95
N THR A 529 -20.07 -5.10 -11.10
CA THR A 529 -20.21 -3.63 -11.15
C THR A 529 -21.52 -3.24 -11.83
N VAL A 530 -22.04 -2.07 -11.47
CA VAL A 530 -23.28 -1.53 -12.08
C VAL A 530 -23.15 -1.48 -13.61
N GLN A 531 -22.01 -1.00 -14.11
CA GLN A 531 -21.75 -0.87 -15.54
C GLN A 531 -21.65 -2.24 -16.23
N THR A 532 -20.88 -3.18 -15.66
CA THR A 532 -20.72 -4.53 -16.22
C THR A 532 -22.06 -5.25 -16.29
N ARG A 533 -22.88 -5.18 -15.24
CA ARG A 533 -24.22 -5.80 -15.24
C ARG A 533 -25.14 -5.14 -16.26
N SER A 534 -25.15 -3.82 -16.33
CA SER A 534 -25.97 -3.09 -17.31
C SER A 534 -25.61 -3.47 -18.75
N ASN A 535 -24.31 -3.55 -19.07
CA ASN A 535 -23.84 -3.98 -20.38
C ASN A 535 -24.21 -5.44 -20.67
N ALA A 536 -24.10 -6.34 -19.68
CA ALA A 536 -24.49 -7.73 -19.84
C ALA A 536 -26.00 -7.88 -20.12
N PHE A 537 -26.84 -7.13 -19.41
CA PHE A 537 -28.29 -7.10 -19.68
C PHE A 537 -28.60 -6.52 -21.06
N ALA A 538 -27.94 -5.43 -21.46
CA ALA A 538 -28.12 -4.85 -22.79
C ALA A 538 -27.76 -5.86 -23.90
N MET A 539 -26.65 -6.60 -23.74
CA MET A 539 -26.25 -7.66 -24.67
C MET A 539 -27.26 -8.83 -24.68
N ALA A 540 -27.78 -9.23 -23.52
CA ALA A 540 -28.80 -10.28 -23.45
C ALA A 540 -30.10 -9.87 -24.16
N VAL A 541 -30.54 -8.62 -23.96
CA VAL A 541 -31.69 -8.05 -24.68
C VAL A 541 -31.42 -8.01 -26.18
N GLN A 542 -30.24 -7.57 -26.59
CA GLN A 542 -29.86 -7.51 -28.00
C GLN A 542 -29.91 -8.91 -28.64
N ASN A 543 -29.36 -9.93 -27.98
CA ASN A 543 -29.44 -11.31 -28.47
C ASN A 543 -30.88 -11.81 -28.61
N LEU A 544 -31.78 -11.46 -27.66
CA LEU A 544 -33.19 -11.83 -27.78
C LEU A 544 -33.84 -11.16 -29.00
N LEU A 545 -33.58 -9.87 -29.20
CA LEU A 545 -34.07 -9.12 -30.36
C LEU A 545 -33.53 -9.68 -31.67
N ASP A 546 -32.24 -10.03 -31.72
CA ASP A 546 -31.59 -10.62 -32.88
C ASP A 546 -32.15 -12.01 -33.18
N ALA A 547 -32.34 -12.86 -32.16
CA ALA A 547 -32.96 -14.16 -32.29
C ALA A 547 -34.37 -14.07 -32.89
N PHE A 548 -35.22 -13.16 -32.36
CA PHE A 548 -36.58 -12.97 -32.89
C PHE A 548 -36.60 -12.36 -34.29
N SER A 549 -35.54 -11.66 -34.69
CA SER A 549 -35.41 -11.03 -36.01
C SER A 549 -34.64 -11.90 -37.02
N GLY A 550 -34.23 -13.12 -36.65
CA GLY A 550 -33.42 -13.99 -37.50
C GLY A 550 -32.00 -13.46 -37.79
N LYS A 551 -31.48 -12.57 -36.95
CA LYS A 551 -30.12 -12.02 -37.06
C LYS A 551 -29.12 -12.89 -36.26
N PRO A 552 -27.84 -12.89 -36.64
CA PRO A 552 -26.79 -13.55 -35.85
C PRO A 552 -26.69 -12.97 -34.44
N LEU A 553 -26.45 -13.83 -33.44
CA LEU A 553 -26.29 -13.40 -32.05
C LEU A 553 -24.89 -12.80 -31.84
N VAL A 554 -24.79 -11.81 -30.95
CA VAL A 554 -23.55 -11.07 -30.69
C VAL A 554 -22.47 -11.95 -30.05
N ASN A 555 -22.87 -12.95 -29.26
CA ASN A 555 -21.94 -13.82 -28.51
C ASN A 555 -22.47 -15.26 -28.37
N GLN A 556 -22.81 -15.91 -29.48
CA GLN A 556 -23.23 -17.32 -29.47
C GLN A 556 -22.09 -18.23 -28.99
N VAL A 557 -22.37 -19.08 -27.99
CA VAL A 557 -21.50 -20.17 -27.56
C VAL A 557 -22.16 -21.47 -28.00
N ILE A 558 -21.42 -22.31 -28.74
CA ILE A 558 -21.88 -23.61 -29.28
C ILE A 558 -21.33 -24.73 -28.42
#